data_AF-A0A377Z2Q0-F1
#
_entry.id   AF-A0A377Z2Q0-F1
#
_cell.length_a   1.000
_cell.length_b   1.000
_cell.length_c   1.000
_cell.angle_alpha   90.00
_cell.angle_beta   90.00
_cell.angle_gamma   90.00
#
_symmetry.space_group_name_H-M   'P 1'
#
loop_
_entity.id
_entity.type
_entity.pdbx_description
1 polymer ?
#
loop_
_entity_poly.entity_id
_entity_poly.type
_entity_poly.pdbx_seq_one_letter_code
_entity_poly.pdbx_strand_id
1 'polypeptide(L)'
;MLGYTNRRQLRMLFHYMLQYGNTAEPGVFLRRLARRLPQYEETLMSIAQKLKQEGRQQGRLEGREEGHLEGLQEGSRREALRIAGSMLQNGLDKRDGTEDHRTVG
;
A
#
# COMPACT_ATOMS: atom_id res chain seq x y z
N MET A 1 -38.17 28.55 2.48
CA MET A 1 -38.11 27.12 2.09
C MET A 1 -36.65 26.72 1.88
N LEU A 2 -35.99 26.13 2.87
CA LEU A 2 -34.68 25.48 2.69
C LEU A 2 -34.92 23.97 2.56
N GLY A 3 -35.41 23.56 1.39
CA GLY A 3 -35.85 22.20 1.09
C GLY A 3 -34.73 21.24 0.69
N TYR A 4 -33.66 21.13 1.47
CA TYR A 4 -32.53 20.21 1.19
C TYR A 4 -32.32 19.13 2.25
N THR A 5 -33.32 18.92 3.11
CA THR A 5 -33.18 18.03 4.27
C THR A 5 -33.69 16.63 3.96
N ASN A 6 -33.12 15.97 2.96
CA ASN A 6 -33.28 14.51 2.84
C ASN A 6 -31.92 13.83 2.95
N ARG A 7 -31.82 12.86 3.86
CA ARG A 7 -30.66 11.98 4.08
C ARG A 7 -30.10 11.42 2.77
N ARG A 8 -30.97 11.21 1.77
CA ARG A 8 -30.60 10.75 0.43
C ARG A 8 -29.83 11.79 -0.40
N GLN A 9 -30.21 13.07 -0.35
CA GLN A 9 -29.50 14.15 -1.05
C GLN A 9 -28.14 14.41 -0.40
N LEU A 10 -28.09 14.39 0.93
CA LEU A 10 -26.85 14.48 1.69
C LEU A 10 -25.90 13.32 1.36
N ARG A 11 -26.42 12.09 1.27
CA ARG A 11 -25.65 10.89 0.86
C ARG A 11 -25.12 10.98 -0.58
N MET A 12 -25.92 11.50 -1.51
CA MET A 12 -25.51 11.70 -2.90
C MET A 12 -24.42 12.77 -3.03
N LEU A 13 -24.56 13.88 -2.28
CA LEU A 13 -23.55 14.94 -2.23
C LEU A 13 -22.22 14.41 -1.68
N PHE A 14 -22.29 13.62 -0.60
CA PHE A 14 -21.12 12.96 -0.01
C PHE A 14 -20.44 11.98 -0.97
N HIS A 15 -21.22 11.14 -1.65
CA HIS A 15 -20.69 10.21 -2.66
C HIS A 15 -19.99 10.97 -3.79
N TYR A 16 -20.64 11.99 -4.34
CA TYR A 16 -20.08 12.78 -5.42
C TYR A 16 -18.80 13.52 -4.99
N MET A 17 -18.75 14.02 -3.76
CA MET A 17 -17.57 14.74 -3.24
C MET A 17 -16.41 13.81 -2.85
N LEU A 18 -16.65 12.59 -2.39
CA LEU A 18 -15.57 11.61 -2.16
C LEU A 18 -14.99 11.08 -3.48
N GLN A 19 -15.82 10.98 -4.51
CA GLN A 19 -15.46 10.39 -5.80
C GLN A 19 -14.82 11.39 -6.76
N TYR A 20 -15.17 12.68 -6.67
CA TYR A 20 -14.64 13.76 -7.53
C TYR A 20 -13.90 14.87 -6.78
N GLY A 21 -14.04 14.96 -5.45
CA GLY A 21 -13.37 15.96 -4.62
C GLY A 21 -11.95 15.56 -4.30
N ASN A 22 -11.10 15.62 -5.32
CA ASN A 22 -9.65 15.51 -5.23
C ASN A 22 -9.03 16.74 -4.52
N THR A 23 -9.58 17.13 -3.36
CA THR A 23 -9.04 18.18 -2.51
C THR A 23 -8.21 17.52 -1.42
N ALA A 24 -6.95 17.96 -1.30
CA ALA A 24 -5.96 17.41 -0.39
C ALA A 24 -6.34 17.41 1.11
N GLU A 25 -7.48 18.01 1.51
CA GLU A 25 -7.86 18.17 2.91
C GLU A 25 -9.36 17.90 3.22
N PRO A 26 -9.84 16.64 3.12
CA PRO A 26 -11.22 16.25 3.45
C PRO A 26 -11.63 16.66 4.87
N GLY A 27 -10.69 16.68 5.82
CA GLY A 27 -10.95 17.04 7.21
C GLY A 27 -11.25 18.54 7.43
N VAL A 28 -10.68 19.43 6.63
CA VAL A 28 -11.00 20.88 6.71
C VAL A 28 -12.39 21.15 6.15
N PHE A 29 -12.76 20.44 5.09
CA PHE A 29 -14.11 20.49 4.52
C PHE A 29 -15.17 20.00 5.51
N LEU A 30 -15.01 18.81 6.10
CA LEU A 30 -15.97 18.27 7.07
C LEU A 30 -16.18 19.21 8.26
N ARG A 31 -15.11 19.87 8.74
CA ARG A 31 -15.21 20.92 9.77
C ARG A 31 -15.99 22.15 9.30
N ARG A 32 -15.77 22.65 8.08
CA ARG A 32 -16.55 23.77 7.53
C ARG A 32 -18.02 23.39 7.34
N LEU A 33 -18.29 22.15 6.92
CA LEU A 33 -19.64 21.64 6.73
C LEU A 33 -20.39 21.52 8.06
N ALA A 34 -19.73 20.98 9.10
CA ALA A 34 -20.28 20.90 10.45
C ALA A 34 -20.65 22.27 11.01
N ARG A 35 -19.80 23.30 10.79
CA ARG A 35 -20.10 24.69 11.19
C ARG A 35 -21.34 25.27 10.49
N ARG A 36 -21.61 24.89 9.25
CA ARG A 36 -22.78 25.35 8.48
C ARG A 36 -24.03 24.54 8.79
N LEU A 37 -23.87 23.31 9.27
CA LEU A 37 -24.94 22.38 9.59
C LEU A 37 -24.79 21.91 11.06
N PRO A 38 -24.97 22.81 12.05
CA PRO A 38 -24.74 22.48 13.45
C PRO A 38 -25.60 21.30 13.93
N GLN A 39 -26.80 21.14 13.37
CA GLN A 39 -27.69 20.00 13.65
C GLN A 39 -27.09 18.62 13.27
N TYR A 40 -26.05 18.59 12.42
CA TYR A 40 -25.39 17.36 11.98
C TYR A 40 -23.93 17.29 12.42
N GLU A 41 -23.46 18.20 13.28
CA GLU A 41 -22.06 18.27 13.70
C GLU A 41 -21.56 16.92 14.24
N GLU A 42 -22.26 16.33 15.20
CA GLU A 42 -21.88 15.04 15.80
C GLU A 42 -21.83 13.91 14.76
N THR A 43 -22.82 13.86 13.86
CA THR A 43 -22.89 12.86 12.79
C THR A 43 -21.71 13.03 11.81
N LEU A 44 -21.41 14.27 11.42
CA LEU A 44 -20.32 14.59 10.50
C LEU A 44 -18.95 14.31 11.12
N MET A 45 -18.77 14.61 12.41
CA MET A 45 -17.54 14.30 13.13
C MET A 45 -17.33 12.79 13.28
N SER A 46 -18.40 12.04 13.58
CA SER A 46 -18.34 10.57 13.65
C SER A 46 -17.95 9.95 12.29
N ILE A 47 -18.52 10.47 11.20
CA ILE A 47 -18.13 10.05 9.83
C ILE A 47 -16.65 10.37 9.59
N ALA A 48 -16.18 11.57 9.94
CA ALA A 48 -14.78 11.95 9.78
C ALA A 48 -13.83 11.02 10.56
N GLN A 49 -14.19 10.68 11.80
CA GLN A 49 -13.41 9.76 12.64
C GLN A 49 -13.37 8.36 12.05
N LYS A 50 -14.52 7.84 11.57
CA LYS A 50 -14.61 6.53 10.94
C LYS A 50 -13.75 6.44 9.69
N LEU A 51 -13.85 7.42 8.79
CA LEU A 51 -13.03 7.50 7.58
C LEU A 51 -11.53 7.55 7.91
N LYS A 52 -11.12 8.33 8.92
CA LYS A 52 -9.71 8.38 9.37
C LYS A 52 -9.24 7.05 9.96
N GLN A 53 -10.13 6.29 10.61
CA GLN A 53 -9.79 4.97 11.14
C GLN A 53 -9.67 3.93 10.03
N GLU A 54 -10.60 3.92 9.08
CA GLU A 54 -10.57 3.05 7.90
C GLU A 54 -9.33 3.30 7.06
N GLY A 55 -9.03 4.55 6.72
CA GLY A 55 -7.82 4.90 5.96
C GLY A 55 -6.52 4.48 6.65
N ARG A 56 -6.43 4.61 7.98
CA ARG A 56 -5.27 4.10 8.74
C ARG A 56 -5.18 2.58 8.75
N GLN A 57 -6.31 1.89 8.77
CA GLN A 57 -6.31 0.43 8.72
C GLN A 57 -5.90 -0.08 7.34
N GLN A 58 -6.50 0.50 6.30
CA GLN A 58 -6.18 0.17 4.91
C GLN A 58 -4.71 0.47 4.60
N GLY A 59 -4.20 1.66 4.91
CA GLY A 59 -2.79 1.99 4.66
C GLY A 59 -1.81 1.11 5.45
N ARG A 60 -2.19 0.56 6.62
CA ARG A 60 -1.36 -0.42 7.32
C ARG A 60 -1.39 -1.81 6.69
N LEU A 61 -2.50 -2.19 6.07
CA LEU A 61 -2.61 -3.46 5.35
C LEU A 61 -1.80 -3.39 4.06
N GLU A 62 -2.04 -2.36 3.25
CA GLU A 62 -1.31 -2.10 2.01
C GLU A 62 0.20 -2.01 2.28
N GLY A 63 0.63 -1.18 3.23
CA GLY A 63 2.05 -1.06 3.57
C GLY A 63 2.69 -2.34 4.12
N ARG A 64 1.91 -3.25 4.72
CA ARG A 64 2.42 -4.56 5.13
C ARG A 64 2.57 -5.52 3.96
N GLU A 65 1.61 -5.53 3.04
CA GLU A 65 1.67 -6.37 1.84
C GLU A 65 2.81 -5.92 0.93
N GLU A 66 2.91 -4.62 0.65
CA GLU A 66 3.99 -4.03 -0.13
C GLU A 66 5.35 -4.31 0.53
N GLY A 67 5.49 -4.02 1.83
CA GLY A 67 6.73 -4.27 2.56
C GLY A 67 7.11 -5.75 2.62
N HIS A 68 6.15 -6.66 2.66
CA HIS A 68 6.40 -8.10 2.63
C HIS A 68 6.92 -8.55 1.26
N LEU A 69 6.28 -8.09 0.18
CA LEU A 69 6.69 -8.40 -1.20
C LEU A 69 8.07 -7.84 -1.52
N GLU A 70 8.32 -6.57 -1.19
CA GLU A 70 9.63 -5.94 -1.36
C GLU A 70 10.70 -6.65 -0.54
N GLY A 71 10.39 -6.99 0.72
CA GLY A 71 11.31 -7.73 1.58
C GLY A 71 11.66 -9.13 1.05
N LEU A 72 10.70 -9.85 0.48
CA LEU A 72 10.93 -11.15 -0.14
C LEU A 72 11.81 -11.02 -1.39
N GLN A 73 11.54 -10.03 -2.24
CA GLN A 73 12.30 -9.79 -3.47
C GLN A 73 13.73 -9.38 -3.16
N GLU A 74 13.93 -8.44 -2.24
CA GLU A 74 15.24 -7.98 -1.80
C GLU A 74 16.03 -9.10 -1.10
N GLY A 75 15.36 -9.91 -0.26
CA GLY A 75 15.95 -11.08 0.37
C GLY A 75 16.42 -12.12 -0.64
N SER A 76 15.57 -12.45 -1.63
CA SER A 76 15.90 -13.37 -2.72
C SER A 76 17.07 -12.85 -3.56
N ARG A 77 17.07 -11.55 -3.88
CA ARG A 77 18.17 -10.91 -4.62
C ARG A 77 19.48 -10.96 -3.85
N ARG A 78 19.47 -10.63 -2.57
CA ARG A 78 20.66 -10.71 -1.70
C ARG A 78 21.21 -12.12 -1.62
N GLU A 79 20.33 -13.10 -1.49
CA GLU A 79 20.73 -14.50 -1.44
C GLU A 79 21.32 -14.98 -2.77
N ALA A 80 20.70 -14.61 -3.90
CA ALA A 80 21.25 -14.91 -5.22
C ALA A 80 22.63 -14.29 -5.43
N LEU A 81 22.83 -13.04 -5.00
CA LEU A 81 24.15 -12.37 -5.04
C LEU A 81 25.16 -13.04 -4.12
N ARG A 82 24.75 -13.48 -2.93
CA ARG A 82 25.60 -14.23 -1.99
C ARG A 82 26.06 -15.54 -2.60
N ILE A 83 25.14 -16.29 -3.22
CA ILE A 83 25.43 -17.55 -3.90
C ILE A 83 26.37 -17.31 -5.08
N ALA A 84 26.06 -16.35 -5.96
CA ALA A 84 26.91 -15.99 -7.09
C ALA A 84 28.32 -15.55 -6.63
N GLY A 85 28.41 -14.76 -5.57
CA GLY A 85 29.67 -14.39 -4.93
C GLY A 85 30.45 -15.60 -4.42
N SER A 86 29.80 -16.55 -3.73
CA SER A 86 30.45 -17.79 -3.30
C SER A 86 30.88 -18.68 -4.47
N MET A 87 30.09 -18.73 -5.55
CA MET A 87 30.44 -19.48 -6.76
C MET A 87 31.65 -18.86 -7.48
N LEU A 88 31.74 -17.53 -7.51
CA LEU A 88 32.90 -16.83 -8.07
C LEU A 88 34.15 -17.01 -7.20
N GLN A 89 34.02 -16.95 -5.88
CA GLN A 89 35.13 -17.16 -4.93
C GLN A 89 35.64 -18.60 -4.92
N ASN A 90 34.74 -19.57 -5.03
CA ASN A 90 35.10 -20.98 -5.12
C ASN A 90 35.62 -21.34 -6.53
N GLY A 91 35.67 -20.37 -7.46
CA GLY A 91 35.89 -20.61 -8.86
C GLY A 91 34.75 -21.45 -9.45
N LEU A 92 34.60 -21.42 -10.76
CA LEU A 92 33.87 -22.48 -11.46
C LEU A 92 34.65 -23.79 -11.28
N ASP A 93 34.50 -24.42 -10.12
CA ASP A 93 35.12 -25.70 -9.79
C ASP A 93 34.46 -26.76 -10.67
N LYS A 94 35.14 -27.10 -11.78
CA LYS A 94 34.69 -27.83 -12.97
C LYS A 94 33.95 -27.01 -14.04
N ARG A 95 34.72 -26.44 -14.97
CA ARG A 95 34.59 -26.91 -16.36
C ARG A 95 35.96 -27.28 -16.92
N ASP A 96 36.04 -28.55 -17.29
CA ASP A 96 36.85 -29.15 -18.35
C ASP A 96 38.37 -29.24 -18.20
N GLY A 97 38.88 -30.48 -18.28
CA GLY A 97 40.19 -30.77 -18.85
C GLY A 97 41.15 -31.61 -18.02
N THR A 98 40.93 -32.93 -17.95
CA THR A 98 42.00 -33.91 -18.18
C THR A 98 41.41 -35.16 -18.82
N GLU A 99 41.25 -35.12 -20.15
CA GLU A 99 41.59 -36.30 -20.94
C GLU A 99 43.09 -36.54 -20.73
N ASP A 100 43.47 -37.71 -20.22
CA ASP A 100 44.65 -38.39 -20.75
C ASP A 100 44.44 -39.90 -20.75
N HIS A 101 44.68 -40.46 -21.93
CA HIS A 101 44.71 -41.87 -22.25
C HIS A 101 45.96 -42.53 -21.66
N ARG A 102 45.83 -43.83 -21.32
CA ARG A 102 46.80 -44.96 -21.47
C ARG A 102 46.58 -45.94 -20.29
N THR A 103 45.98 -47.12 -20.48
CA THR A 103 46.62 -48.39 -20.95
C THR A 103 47.99 -48.57 -20.30
N VAL A 104 48.20 -49.54 -19.40
CA VAL A 104 48.51 -50.98 -19.59
C VAL A 104 48.60 -51.57 -18.17
N GLY A 105 48.43 -52.85 -17.87
CA GLY A 105 48.35 -54.12 -18.59
C GLY A 105 48.42 -55.23 -17.54
#